data_AF-A0A958H6K8-F1
#
_entry.id   AF-A0A958H6K8-F1
#
_cell.length_a   1.000
_cell.length_b   1.000
_cell.length_c   1.000
_cell.angle_alpha   90.00
_cell.angle_beta   90.00
_cell.angle_gamma   90.00
#
_symmetry.space_group_name_H-M   'P 1'
#
loop_
_entity.id
_entity.type
_entity.pdbx_description
1 polymer ?
#
loop_
_entity_poly.entity_id
_entity_poly.type
_entity_poly.pdbx_seq_one_letter_code
_entity_poly.pdbx_strand_id
1 'polypeptide(L)'
;MEALLRSPVELWSTSTAFAAGTLAWLAPGALMMPPGIATATGLTFFAFGLWRGRQAWRVLRYQRHMRCLPLYQLRAEQIPVSHHKLFLGRGFRWSQQHTQRLRDTLKPEVQRFVQPGRLYHWARQKEVTWESIPGLALLAKALRSRSRWNPLGPLPAVGGKPALHAVEPHEQSVWMDLGERVGHTLVLGTTRVGKTRLAELLITQDIRRGDVVIVFDPKGDADLLRRIYAEARRAGRLDEFYLFHLGFPELSARYNAIGN
;
A
#
# COMPACT_ATOMS: atom_id res chain seq x y z
N MET A 1 15.85 -7.03 19.57
CA MET A 1 14.98 -6.69 18.40
C MET A 1 13.57 -6.46 18.90
N GLU A 2 12.93 -5.35 18.52
CA GLU A 2 11.57 -5.01 18.97
C GLU A 2 10.54 -5.94 18.31
N ALA A 3 9.91 -6.82 19.09
CA ALA A 3 8.87 -7.73 18.60
C ALA A 3 7.53 -6.99 18.49
N LEU A 4 7.12 -6.66 17.25
CA LEU A 4 5.86 -5.97 16.95
C LEU A 4 4.66 -6.92 16.77
N LEU A 5 4.89 -8.23 16.62
CA LEU A 5 3.87 -9.28 16.53
C LEU A 5 3.50 -9.82 17.93
N ARG A 6 2.93 -8.97 18.79
CA ARG A 6 2.53 -9.31 20.16
C ARG A 6 1.21 -8.67 20.54
N SER A 7 0.61 -9.08 21.64
CA SER A 7 -0.56 -8.39 22.19
C SER A 7 -0.22 -6.91 22.49
N PRO A 8 -1.10 -5.96 22.13
CA PRO A 8 -0.91 -4.52 22.37
C PRO A 8 -1.19 -4.15 23.83
N VAL A 9 -0.35 -4.65 24.75
CA VAL A 9 -0.48 -4.45 26.21
C VAL A 9 -0.43 -2.97 26.62
N GLU A 10 0.13 -2.12 25.77
CA GLU A 10 0.12 -0.66 25.92
C GLU A 10 -1.28 -0.07 26.05
N LEU A 11 -2.30 -0.74 25.49
CA LEU A 11 -3.70 -0.32 25.64
C LEU A 11 -4.12 -0.35 27.11
N TRP A 12 -3.68 -1.33 27.90
CA TRP A 12 -4.01 -1.40 29.32
C TRP A 12 -3.37 -0.23 30.09
N SER A 13 -2.10 0.06 29.83
CA SER A 13 -1.42 1.24 30.42
C SER A 13 -2.08 2.55 29.99
N THR A 14 -2.57 2.61 28.75
CA THR A 14 -3.29 3.77 28.22
C THR A 14 -4.60 3.97 28.97
N SER A 15 -5.47 2.94 29.00
CA SER A 15 -6.77 3.01 29.67
C SER A 15 -6.65 3.30 31.17
N THR A 16 -5.69 2.67 31.87
CA THR A 16 -5.45 2.91 33.29
C THR A 16 -4.95 4.33 33.56
N ALA A 17 -4.03 4.86 32.74
CA ALA A 17 -3.57 6.23 32.86
C ALA A 17 -4.69 7.24 32.58
N PHE A 18 -5.49 7.04 31.53
CA PHE A 18 -6.65 7.89 31.27
C PHE A 18 -7.68 7.83 32.40
N ALA A 19 -7.97 6.64 32.95
CA ALA A 19 -8.87 6.48 34.08
C ALA A 19 -8.35 7.21 35.32
N ALA A 20 -7.07 7.05 35.67
CA ALA A 20 -6.43 7.75 36.78
C ALA A 20 -6.43 9.27 36.60
N GLY A 21 -6.13 9.76 35.39
CA GLY A 21 -6.17 11.18 35.07
C GLY A 21 -7.58 11.77 35.18
N THR A 22 -8.59 11.03 34.72
CA THR A 22 -10.01 11.41 34.85
C THR A 22 -10.46 11.42 36.30
N LEU A 23 -10.06 10.44 37.12
CA LEU A 23 -10.35 10.41 38.55
C LEU A 23 -9.70 11.59 39.29
N ALA A 24 -8.44 11.91 38.96
CA ALA A 24 -7.76 13.06 39.51
C ALA A 24 -8.48 14.38 39.18
N TRP A 25 -9.07 14.50 37.99
CA TRP A 25 -9.83 15.69 37.60
C TRP A 25 -11.22 15.74 38.24
N LEU A 26 -11.98 14.65 38.21
CA LEU A 26 -13.39 14.64 38.61
C LEU A 26 -13.60 14.49 40.12
N ALA A 27 -12.67 13.85 40.83
CA ALA A 27 -12.79 13.61 42.26
C ALA A 27 -11.48 13.94 43.03
N PRO A 28 -10.95 15.18 42.99
CA PRO A 28 -9.77 15.57 43.76
C PRO A 28 -9.91 15.29 45.26
N GLY A 29 -11.10 15.54 45.81
CA GLY A 29 -11.40 15.34 47.24
C GLY A 29 -11.34 13.87 47.68
N ALA A 30 -11.73 12.93 46.80
CA ALA A 30 -11.64 11.50 47.09
C ALA A 30 -10.19 11.00 47.14
N LEU A 31 -9.29 11.67 46.42
CA LEU A 31 -7.86 11.39 46.42
C LEU A 31 -7.08 12.23 47.44
N MET A 32 -7.79 13.03 48.24
CA MET A 32 -7.18 13.96 49.21
C MET A 32 -6.16 14.91 48.57
N MET A 33 -6.40 15.32 47.32
CA MET A 33 -5.50 16.19 46.56
C MET A 33 -6.05 17.62 46.47
N PRO A 34 -5.22 18.65 46.76
CA PRO A 34 -5.56 20.04 46.46
C PRO A 34 -5.82 20.24 44.95
N PRO A 35 -6.72 21.15 44.53
CA PRO A 35 -7.11 21.30 43.14
C PRO A 35 -5.95 21.52 42.15
N GLY A 36 -4.91 22.27 42.54
CA GLY A 36 -3.73 22.50 41.70
C GLY A 36 -2.84 21.25 41.51
N ILE A 37 -2.74 20.40 42.53
CA ILE A 37 -2.01 19.13 42.43
C ILE A 37 -2.83 18.12 41.63
N ALA A 38 -4.15 18.12 41.81
CA ALA A 38 -5.06 17.25 41.08
C ALA A 38 -5.02 17.52 39.56
N THR A 39 -5.02 18.79 39.14
CA THR A 39 -4.88 19.14 37.72
C THR A 39 -3.51 18.77 37.15
N ALA A 40 -2.41 19.04 37.87
CA ALA A 40 -1.07 18.64 37.45
C ALA A 40 -0.93 17.11 37.31
N THR A 41 -1.49 16.36 38.26
CA THR A 41 -1.51 14.89 38.26
C THR A 41 -2.34 14.36 37.08
N GLY A 42 -3.53 14.92 36.86
CA GLY A 42 -4.38 14.60 35.72
C GLY A 42 -3.68 14.80 34.38
N LEU A 43 -3.07 15.97 34.17
CA LEU A 43 -2.31 16.27 32.95
C LEU A 43 -1.14 15.31 32.74
N THR A 44 -0.42 14.96 33.80
CA THR A 44 0.69 14.01 33.73
C THR A 44 0.21 12.63 33.29
N PHE A 45 -0.88 12.14 33.88
CA PHE A 45 -1.47 10.85 33.50
C PHE A 45 -2.02 10.86 32.08
N PHE A 46 -2.67 11.95 31.62
CA PHE A 46 -3.12 12.06 30.23
C PHE A 46 -1.94 12.11 29.24
N ALA A 47 -0.88 12.85 29.55
CA ALA A 47 0.32 12.89 28.72
C ALA A 47 0.97 11.50 28.59
N PHE A 48 1.10 10.78 29.71
CA PHE A 48 1.60 9.41 29.72
C PHE A 48 0.65 8.46 28.95
N GLY A 49 -0.66 8.58 29.14
CA GLY A 49 -1.68 7.84 28.41
C GLY A 49 -1.60 8.06 26.91
N LEU A 50 -1.43 9.30 26.44
CA LEU A 50 -1.24 9.62 25.03
C LEU A 50 0.06 9.02 24.47
N TRP A 51 1.14 9.04 25.24
CA TRP A 51 2.42 8.43 24.84
C TRP A 51 2.30 6.91 24.70
N ARG A 52 1.71 6.22 25.68
CA ARG A 52 1.43 4.77 25.62
C ARG A 52 0.43 4.45 24.51
N GLY A 53 -0.57 5.29 24.29
CA GLY A 53 -1.53 5.16 23.21
C GLY A 53 -0.87 5.22 21.83
N ARG A 54 0.11 6.12 21.63
CA ARG A 54 0.91 6.16 20.39
C ARG A 54 1.71 4.86 20.18
N GLN A 55 2.28 4.28 21.23
CA GLN A 55 2.97 2.98 21.15
C GLN A 55 2.00 1.85 20.79
N ALA A 56 0.83 1.80 21.44
CA ALA A 56 -0.24 0.84 21.12
C ALA A 56 -0.67 0.94 19.65
N TRP A 57 -0.87 2.18 19.17
CA TRP A 57 -1.28 2.45 17.80
C TRP A 57 -0.24 1.98 16.79
N ARG A 58 1.06 2.13 17.08
CA ARG A 58 2.15 1.60 16.23
C ARG A 58 2.05 0.08 16.06
N VAL A 59 1.84 -0.65 17.16
CA VAL A 59 1.68 -2.12 17.16
C VAL A 59 0.43 -2.53 16.38
N LEU A 60 -0.71 -1.89 16.64
CA LEU A 60 -1.96 -2.18 15.95
C LEU A 60 -1.88 -1.88 14.44
N ARG A 61 -1.24 -0.77 14.05
CA ARG A 61 -1.02 -0.42 12.64
C ARG A 61 -0.14 -1.45 11.94
N TYR A 62 0.93 -1.90 12.59
CA TYR A 62 1.79 -2.95 12.07
C TYR A 62 1.02 -4.25 11.83
N GLN A 63 0.23 -4.70 12.81
CA GLN A 63 -0.62 -5.90 12.69
C GLN A 63 -1.68 -5.75 11.60
N ARG A 64 -2.26 -4.56 11.44
CA ARG A 64 -3.20 -4.30 10.35
C ARG A 64 -2.53 -4.44 8.99
N HIS A 65 -1.34 -3.87 8.82
CA HIS A 65 -0.59 -3.96 7.55
C HIS A 65 -0.16 -5.40 7.23
N MET A 66 0.10 -6.23 8.25
CA MET A 66 0.39 -7.66 8.05
C MET A 66 -0.76 -8.42 7.38
N ARG A 67 -2.00 -8.00 7.65
CA ARG A 67 -3.22 -8.62 7.08
C ARG A 67 -3.65 -7.97 5.77
N CYS A 68 -3.44 -6.66 5.63
CA CYS A 68 -3.97 -5.87 4.53
C CYS A 68 -2.91 -4.91 4.00
N LEU A 69 -2.53 -5.11 2.74
CA LEU A 69 -1.58 -4.24 2.05
C LEU A 69 -2.19 -2.84 1.89
N PRO A 70 -1.50 -1.76 2.32
CA PRO A 70 -1.97 -0.41 2.04
C PRO A 70 -2.02 -0.18 0.52
N LEU A 71 -3.11 0.42 0.06
CA LEU A 71 -3.27 0.75 -1.35
C LEU A 71 -2.35 1.92 -1.72
N TYR A 72 -1.34 1.65 -2.55
CA TYR A 72 -0.51 2.68 -3.16
C TYR A 72 -1.08 3.04 -4.54
N GLN A 73 -1.34 4.33 -4.74
CA GLN A 73 -1.80 4.89 -6.01
C GLN A 73 -0.92 6.06 -6.38
N LEU A 74 -0.58 6.15 -7.65
CA LEU A 74 0.21 7.23 -8.20
C LEU A 74 -0.47 7.72 -9.48
N ARG A 75 -0.84 8.99 -9.51
CA ARG A 75 -1.34 9.60 -10.76
C ARG A 75 -0.18 9.71 -11.74
N ALA A 76 -0.48 9.56 -13.03
CA ALA A 76 0.55 9.61 -14.07
C ALA A 76 1.41 10.88 -13.97
N GLU A 77 0.80 12.05 -13.80
CA GLU A 77 1.49 13.34 -13.62
C GLU A 77 2.44 13.38 -12.42
N GLN A 78 2.15 12.61 -11.37
CA GLN A 78 2.96 12.57 -10.14
C GLN A 78 4.10 11.55 -10.21
N ILE A 79 4.25 10.82 -11.32
CA ILE A 79 5.38 9.91 -11.51
C ILE A 79 6.65 10.76 -11.52
N PRO A 80 7.57 10.54 -10.57
CA PRO A 80 8.78 11.33 -10.49
C PRO A 80 9.73 10.90 -11.62
N VAL A 81 10.37 11.88 -12.24
CA VAL A 81 11.31 11.67 -13.34
C VAL A 81 12.67 12.22 -12.93
N SER A 82 13.73 11.49 -13.25
CA SER A 82 15.11 11.91 -13.02
C SER A 82 15.95 11.60 -14.26
N HIS A 83 16.93 12.46 -14.53
CA HIS A 83 17.92 12.28 -15.60
C HIS A 83 19.05 11.32 -15.23
N HIS A 84 19.10 10.84 -13.98
CA HIS A 84 20.15 9.92 -13.51
C HIS A 84 19.59 8.64 -12.90
N LYS A 85 18.30 8.63 -12.53
CA LYS A 85 17.68 7.51 -11.82
C LYS A 85 16.31 7.17 -12.38
N LEU A 86 15.94 5.91 -12.24
CA LEU A 86 14.65 5.36 -12.62
C LEU A 86 13.87 4.96 -11.37
N PHE A 87 12.67 5.54 -11.21
CA PHE A 87 11.77 5.19 -10.13
C PHE A 87 11.09 3.85 -10.39
N LEU A 88 11.09 2.97 -9.38
CA LEU A 88 10.53 1.63 -9.44
C LEU A 88 9.25 1.46 -8.61
N GLY A 89 8.95 2.40 -7.72
CA GLY A 89 7.81 2.31 -6.80
C GLY A 89 8.22 2.54 -5.34
N ARG A 90 7.40 2.04 -4.43
CA ARG A 90 7.63 2.10 -2.98
C ARG A 90 8.21 0.79 -2.49
N GLY A 91 9.14 0.87 -1.55
CA GLY A 91 9.82 -0.27 -0.96
C GLY A 91 10.91 0.17 0.01
N PHE A 92 11.86 -0.70 0.30
CA PHE A 92 12.91 -0.43 1.29
C PHE A 92 14.11 -1.31 0.99
N ARG A 93 15.28 -0.94 1.52
CA ARG A 93 16.47 -1.78 1.43
C ARG A 93 16.26 -3.02 2.29
N TRP A 94 16.21 -4.18 1.66
CA TRP A 94 16.07 -5.43 2.40
C TRP A 94 17.32 -5.68 3.27
N SER A 95 17.09 -6.13 4.49
CA SER A 95 18.14 -6.31 5.51
C SER A 95 17.84 -7.56 6.33
N GLN A 96 18.78 -7.99 7.16
CA GLN A 96 18.60 -9.15 8.04
C GLN A 96 17.37 -9.00 8.95
N GLN A 97 17.07 -7.78 9.41
CA GLN A 97 15.89 -7.52 10.24
C GLN A 97 14.59 -7.83 9.50
N HIS A 98 14.49 -7.49 8.21
CA HIS A 98 13.31 -7.78 7.39
C HIS A 98 13.13 -9.29 7.18
N THR A 99 14.22 -10.02 6.92
CA THR A 99 14.22 -11.49 6.86
C THR A 99 13.73 -12.11 8.16
N GLN A 100 14.23 -11.61 9.31
CA GLN A 100 13.82 -12.09 10.61
C GLN A 100 12.33 -11.82 10.88
N ARG A 101 11.87 -10.58 10.65
CA ARG A 101 10.45 -10.21 10.78
C ARG A 101 9.56 -11.08 9.89
N LEU A 102 9.97 -11.35 8.65
CA LEU A 102 9.23 -12.22 7.73
C LEU A 102 9.20 -13.67 8.25
N ARG A 103 10.34 -14.20 8.72
CA ARG A 103 10.43 -15.55 9.29
C ARG A 103 9.55 -15.67 10.54
N ASP A 104 9.51 -14.66 11.39
CA ASP A 104 8.67 -14.65 12.58
C ASP A 104 7.19 -14.79 12.23
N THR A 105 6.73 -14.28 11.07
CA THR A 105 5.33 -14.47 10.62
C THR A 105 4.92 -15.93 10.43
N LEU A 106 5.88 -16.86 10.34
CA LEU A 106 5.60 -18.29 10.17
C LEU A 106 5.29 -18.98 11.50
N LYS A 107 5.66 -18.39 12.64
CA LYS A 107 5.46 -19.00 13.96
C LYS A 107 3.95 -19.13 14.27
N PRO A 108 3.48 -20.30 14.75
CA PRO A 108 2.05 -20.50 15.06
C PRO A 108 1.46 -19.46 16.02
N GLU A 109 2.21 -19.06 17.05
CA GLU A 109 1.81 -18.12 18.09
C GLU A 109 1.39 -16.74 17.54
N VAL A 110 2.00 -16.32 16.42
CA VAL A 110 1.73 -15.00 15.82
C VAL A 110 0.78 -15.06 14.63
N GLN A 111 0.37 -16.25 14.17
CA GLN A 111 -0.53 -16.40 13.02
C GLN A 111 -1.82 -15.60 13.16
N ARG A 112 -2.34 -15.48 14.39
CA ARG A 112 -3.52 -14.65 14.69
C ARG A 112 -3.37 -13.18 14.27
N PHE A 113 -2.14 -12.65 14.19
CA PHE A 113 -1.86 -11.27 13.77
C PHE A 113 -1.64 -11.13 12.26
N VAL A 114 -1.29 -12.23 11.58
CA VAL A 114 -0.94 -12.24 10.16
C VAL A 114 -2.13 -12.64 9.30
N GLN A 115 -2.91 -13.63 9.74
CA GLN A 115 -4.07 -14.12 9.01
C GLN A 115 -5.34 -13.35 9.38
N PRO A 116 -6.32 -13.27 8.45
CA PRO A 116 -7.65 -12.76 8.76
C PRO A 116 -8.32 -13.57 9.87
N GLY A 117 -9.05 -12.89 10.76
CA GLY A 117 -9.73 -13.53 11.88
C GLY A 117 -11.08 -14.15 11.51
N ARG A 118 -11.68 -14.90 12.45
CA ARG A 118 -13.00 -15.55 12.27
C ARG A 118 -14.10 -14.57 11.83
N LEU A 119 -14.13 -13.36 12.40
CA LEU A 119 -15.11 -12.32 12.04
C LEU A 119 -14.97 -11.85 10.58
N TYR A 120 -13.75 -11.80 10.05
CA TYR A 120 -13.53 -11.45 8.64
C TYR A 120 -14.09 -12.54 7.74
N HIS A 121 -13.79 -13.82 8.03
CA HIS A 121 -14.32 -14.95 7.26
C HIS A 121 -15.84 -15.03 7.34
N TRP A 122 -16.42 -14.82 8.53
CA TRP A 122 -17.86 -14.71 8.70
C TRP A 122 -18.44 -13.60 7.83
N ALA A 123 -17.83 -12.40 7.81
CA ALA A 123 -18.31 -11.30 6.97
C ALA A 123 -18.24 -11.64 5.47
N ARG A 124 -17.17 -12.30 5.01
CA ARG A 124 -17.05 -12.77 3.62
C ARG A 124 -18.12 -13.81 3.25
N GLN A 125 -18.45 -14.71 4.17
CA GLN A 125 -19.53 -15.69 3.97
C GLN A 125 -20.90 -15.02 3.94
N LYS A 126 -21.17 -14.11 4.89
CA LYS A 126 -22.45 -13.41 4.97
C LYS A 126 -22.71 -12.50 3.79
N GLU A 127 -21.68 -11.85 3.28
CA GLU A 127 -21.75 -11.09 2.01
C GLU A 127 -22.39 -11.91 0.88
N VAL A 128 -21.95 -13.16 0.70
CA VAL A 128 -22.47 -14.05 -0.36
C VAL A 128 -23.88 -14.54 -0.02
N THR A 129 -24.13 -14.96 1.23
CA THR A 129 -25.45 -15.51 1.59
C THR A 129 -26.56 -14.45 1.64
N TRP A 130 -26.21 -13.20 1.94
CA TRP A 130 -27.17 -12.12 2.15
C TRP A 130 -27.44 -11.29 0.89
N GLU A 131 -26.65 -11.44 -0.16
CA GLU A 131 -26.86 -10.67 -1.39
C GLU A 131 -28.16 -11.03 -2.12
N SER A 132 -28.63 -12.27 -1.95
CA SER A 132 -29.87 -12.77 -2.55
C SER A 132 -31.12 -12.57 -1.67
N ILE A 133 -30.96 -12.13 -0.42
CA ILE A 133 -32.07 -11.97 0.53
C ILE A 133 -32.53 -10.49 0.53
N PRO A 134 -33.78 -10.20 0.11
CA PRO A 134 -34.34 -8.85 0.19
C PRO A 134 -34.25 -8.29 1.63
N GLY A 135 -33.82 -7.04 1.76
CA GLY A 135 -33.56 -6.39 3.06
C GLY A 135 -32.14 -6.57 3.59
N LEU A 136 -31.53 -7.76 3.46
CA LEU A 136 -30.15 -8.00 3.87
C LEU A 136 -29.11 -7.63 2.79
N ALA A 137 -29.54 -7.43 1.54
CA ALA A 137 -28.68 -7.02 0.44
C ALA A 137 -27.94 -5.68 0.72
N LEU A 138 -28.57 -4.75 1.46
CA LEU A 138 -27.93 -3.51 1.89
C LEU A 138 -26.79 -3.77 2.90
N LEU A 139 -26.98 -4.70 3.83
CA LEU A 139 -25.92 -5.12 4.76
C LEU A 139 -24.79 -5.85 4.02
N ALA A 140 -25.11 -6.71 3.06
CA ALA A 140 -24.11 -7.33 2.19
C ALA A 140 -23.30 -6.28 1.41
N LYS A 141 -23.96 -5.23 0.89
CA LYS A 141 -23.30 -4.10 0.23
C LYS A 141 -22.41 -3.31 1.21
N ALA A 142 -22.86 -3.10 2.45
CA ALA A 142 -22.07 -2.46 3.49
C ALA A 142 -20.81 -3.27 3.83
N LEU A 143 -20.93 -4.60 4.02
CA LEU A 143 -19.79 -5.50 4.26
C LEU A 143 -18.81 -5.54 3.07
N ARG A 144 -19.30 -5.40 1.83
CA ARG A 144 -18.49 -5.27 0.60
C ARG A 144 -17.77 -3.95 0.46
N SER A 145 -18.24 -2.91 1.13
CA SER A 145 -17.70 -1.57 0.97
C SER A 145 -16.24 -1.52 1.41
N ARG A 146 -15.37 -0.96 0.56
CA ARG A 146 -13.96 -0.67 0.87
C ARG A 146 -13.78 0.64 1.64
N SER A 147 -14.85 1.16 2.24
CA SER A 147 -14.81 2.36 3.07
C SER A 147 -13.82 2.21 4.23
N ARG A 148 -13.14 3.30 4.59
CA ARG A 148 -12.21 3.34 5.74
C ARG A 148 -12.89 2.99 7.07
N TRP A 149 -14.21 3.19 7.13
CA TRP A 149 -15.06 2.92 8.28
C TRP A 149 -15.52 1.46 8.36
N ASN A 150 -15.24 0.63 7.35
CA ASN A 150 -15.56 -0.79 7.38
C ASN A 150 -14.34 -1.60 7.85
N PRO A 151 -14.27 -2.00 9.14
CA PRO A 151 -13.16 -2.80 9.64
C PRO A 151 -13.13 -4.23 9.06
N LEU A 152 -14.25 -4.69 8.50
CA LEU A 152 -14.42 -6.01 7.91
C LEU A 152 -14.44 -5.95 6.38
N GLY A 153 -14.02 -4.84 5.78
CA GLY A 153 -14.02 -4.67 4.32
C GLY A 153 -13.12 -5.67 3.61
N PRO A 154 -13.41 -6.01 2.33
CA PRO A 154 -12.61 -6.96 1.57
C PRO A 154 -11.16 -6.50 1.48
N LEU A 155 -10.24 -7.48 1.54
CA LEU A 155 -8.85 -7.22 1.20
C LEU A 155 -8.75 -6.68 -0.25
N PRO A 156 -7.79 -5.79 -0.52
CA PRO A 156 -7.59 -5.27 -1.86
C PRO A 156 -7.27 -6.42 -2.83
N ALA A 157 -7.77 -6.33 -4.06
CA ALA A 157 -7.51 -7.31 -5.13
C ALA A 157 -6.09 -7.19 -5.71
N VAL A 158 -5.13 -6.80 -4.89
CA VAL A 158 -3.71 -6.80 -5.20
C VAL A 158 -3.17 -8.15 -4.72
N GLY A 159 -2.61 -8.92 -5.65
CA GLY A 159 -2.02 -10.22 -5.32
C GLY A 159 -0.77 -10.09 -4.45
N GLY A 160 -0.09 -11.21 -4.23
CA GLY A 160 1.14 -11.25 -3.44
C GLY A 160 0.90 -11.44 -1.94
N LYS A 161 1.97 -11.33 -1.15
CA LYS A 161 1.96 -11.56 0.30
C LYS A 161 2.07 -10.21 1.02
N PRO A 162 1.02 -9.71 1.70
CA PRO A 162 1.06 -8.43 2.41
C PRO A 162 2.22 -8.30 3.40
N ALA A 163 2.60 -9.42 4.04
CA ALA A 163 3.73 -9.47 4.95
C ALA A 163 5.06 -9.04 4.31
N LEU A 164 5.28 -9.22 3.00
CA LEU A 164 6.51 -8.78 2.33
C LEU A 164 6.69 -7.26 2.37
N HIS A 165 5.59 -6.51 2.38
CA HIS A 165 5.60 -5.06 2.52
C HIS A 165 5.50 -4.65 4.00
N ALA A 166 4.68 -5.34 4.78
CA ALA A 166 4.42 -4.98 6.17
C ALA A 166 5.63 -5.14 7.10
N VAL A 167 6.63 -5.96 6.73
CA VAL A 167 7.88 -6.11 7.51
C VAL A 167 8.65 -4.80 7.63
N GLU A 168 8.41 -3.80 6.78
CA GLU A 168 8.91 -2.44 6.95
C GLU A 168 7.75 -1.42 6.83
N PRO A 169 7.30 -0.82 7.94
CA PRO A 169 6.21 0.15 7.92
C PRO A 169 6.52 1.43 7.14
N HIS A 170 7.79 1.78 7.04
CA HIS A 170 8.27 3.04 6.46
C HIS A 170 8.92 2.78 5.11
N GLU A 171 8.10 2.38 4.14
CA GLU A 171 8.55 2.33 2.76
C GLU A 171 9.02 3.72 2.28
N GLN A 172 9.98 3.72 1.37
CA GLN A 172 10.52 4.89 0.67
C GLN A 172 10.45 4.67 -0.85
N SER A 173 10.74 5.71 -1.61
CA SER A 173 10.84 5.60 -3.06
C SER A 173 12.07 4.76 -3.43
N VAL A 174 11.88 3.75 -4.26
CA VAL A 174 12.96 2.88 -4.76
C VAL A 174 13.39 3.37 -6.13
N TRP A 175 14.70 3.45 -6.31
CA TRP A 175 15.34 3.98 -7.51
C TRP A 175 16.42 3.01 -7.98
N MET A 176 16.57 2.92 -9.30
CA MET A 176 17.66 2.25 -10.00
C MET A 176 18.50 3.31 -10.70
N ASP A 177 19.82 3.14 -10.74
CA ASP A 177 20.68 4.03 -11.53
C ASP A 177 20.43 3.78 -13.03
N LEU A 178 20.35 4.83 -13.85
CA LEU A 178 20.16 4.64 -15.29
C LEU A 178 21.36 3.93 -15.94
N GLY A 179 22.57 4.09 -15.40
CA GLY A 179 23.75 3.37 -15.86
C GLY A 179 23.64 1.84 -15.73
N GLU A 180 22.85 1.35 -14.76
CA GLU A 180 22.61 -0.09 -14.59
C GLU A 180 21.74 -0.68 -15.71
N ARG A 181 20.97 0.14 -16.44
CA ARG A 181 20.10 -0.35 -17.53
C ARG A 181 20.85 -0.94 -18.72
N VAL A 182 22.13 -0.63 -18.88
CA VAL A 182 22.99 -1.23 -19.92
C VAL A 182 23.08 -2.75 -19.74
N GLY A 183 22.96 -3.25 -18.51
CA GLY A 183 22.92 -4.68 -18.21
C GLY A 183 21.62 -5.39 -18.60
N HIS A 184 20.66 -4.67 -19.18
CA HIS A 184 19.29 -5.13 -19.46
C HIS A 184 18.51 -5.54 -18.19
N THR A 185 17.19 -5.63 -18.30
CA THR A 185 16.35 -6.00 -17.14
C THR A 185 15.29 -7.01 -17.56
N LEU A 186 15.27 -8.15 -16.89
CA LEU A 186 14.25 -9.18 -17.06
C LEU A 186 13.21 -9.08 -15.94
N VAL A 187 11.97 -8.78 -16.32
CA VAL A 187 10.83 -8.75 -15.38
C VAL A 187 10.02 -10.03 -15.51
N LEU A 188 10.14 -10.92 -14.53
CA LEU A 188 9.41 -12.18 -14.47
C LEU A 188 8.13 -12.08 -13.63
N GLY A 189 7.12 -12.85 -14.01
CA GLY A 189 5.89 -12.97 -13.24
C GLY A 189 4.76 -13.62 -14.05
N THR A 190 3.67 -14.02 -13.39
CA THR A 190 2.48 -14.57 -14.07
C THR A 190 1.58 -13.45 -14.61
N THR A 191 0.44 -13.78 -15.21
CA THR A 191 -0.55 -12.77 -15.63
C THR A 191 -1.15 -12.03 -14.43
N ARG A 192 -1.49 -10.75 -14.59
CA ARG A 192 -2.10 -9.88 -13.55
C ARG A 192 -1.27 -9.60 -12.28
N VAL A 193 0.01 -9.96 -12.25
CA VAL A 193 0.90 -9.64 -11.10
C VAL A 193 1.51 -8.23 -11.12
N GLY A 194 1.24 -7.44 -12.17
CA GLY A 194 1.72 -6.06 -12.28
C GLY A 194 2.81 -5.79 -13.31
N LYS A 195 3.17 -6.77 -14.16
CA LYS A 195 4.18 -6.56 -15.23
C LYS A 195 3.86 -5.38 -16.15
N THR A 196 2.63 -5.29 -16.66
CA THR A 196 2.19 -4.16 -17.50
C THR A 196 2.24 -2.85 -16.74
N ARG A 197 1.88 -2.83 -15.44
CA ARG A 197 1.95 -1.62 -14.61
C ARG A 197 3.38 -1.14 -14.38
N LEU A 198 4.33 -2.08 -14.20
CA LEU A 198 5.75 -1.73 -14.15
C LEU A 198 6.19 -1.16 -15.51
N ALA A 199 5.85 -1.81 -16.62
CA ALA A 199 6.17 -1.31 -17.95
C ALA A 199 5.63 0.10 -18.19
N GLU A 200 4.36 0.36 -17.88
CA GLU A 200 3.76 1.70 -17.93
C GLU A 200 4.56 2.73 -17.11
N LEU A 201 4.99 2.36 -15.90
CA LEU A 201 5.78 3.23 -15.02
C LEU A 201 7.14 3.57 -15.63
N LEU A 202 7.84 2.58 -16.20
CA LEU A 202 9.15 2.77 -16.81
C LEU A 202 9.04 3.59 -18.10
N ILE A 203 8.14 3.19 -19.01
CA ILE A 203 7.90 3.85 -20.29
C ILE A 203 7.48 5.31 -20.08
N THR A 204 6.61 5.59 -19.10
CA THR A 204 6.22 6.97 -18.77
C THR A 204 7.43 7.84 -18.42
N GLN A 205 8.36 7.32 -17.63
CA GLN A 205 9.56 8.07 -17.24
C GLN A 205 10.49 8.30 -18.41
N ASP A 206 10.67 7.29 -19.26
CA ASP A 206 11.57 7.34 -20.41
C ASP A 206 11.06 8.35 -21.46
N ILE A 207 9.76 8.33 -21.79
CA ILE A 207 9.13 9.31 -22.69
C ILE A 207 9.34 10.74 -22.18
N ARG A 208 9.07 10.96 -20.87
CA ARG A 208 9.18 12.28 -20.24
C ARG A 208 10.60 12.79 -20.11
N ARG A 209 11.59 11.89 -20.04
CA ARG A 209 13.01 12.26 -20.03
C ARG A 209 13.52 12.68 -21.41
N GLY A 210 12.77 12.39 -22.47
CA GLY A 210 13.18 12.64 -23.85
C GLY A 210 13.87 11.45 -24.50
N ASP A 211 13.84 10.26 -23.88
CA ASP A 211 14.50 9.08 -24.43
C ASP A 211 13.74 8.54 -25.64
N VAL A 212 14.45 7.80 -26.49
CA VAL A 212 13.83 6.97 -27.53
C VAL A 212 13.27 5.72 -26.89
N VAL A 213 11.97 5.47 -27.09
CA VAL A 213 11.27 4.33 -26.48
C VAL A 213 10.62 3.50 -27.58
N ILE A 214 11.07 2.25 -27.69
CA ILE A 214 10.50 1.26 -28.61
C ILE A 214 9.77 0.20 -27.77
N VAL A 215 8.48 0.00 -28.04
CA VAL A 215 7.63 -0.93 -27.28
C VAL A 215 7.10 -2.00 -28.21
N PHE A 216 7.45 -3.25 -27.93
CA PHE A 216 6.85 -4.42 -28.57
C PHE A 216 5.81 -5.02 -27.63
N ASP A 217 4.53 -4.88 -27.98
CA ASP A 217 3.44 -5.49 -27.24
C ASP A 217 2.70 -6.54 -28.08
N PRO A 218 3.06 -7.83 -27.94
CA PRO A 218 2.42 -8.89 -28.70
C PRO A 218 0.96 -9.14 -28.28
N LYS A 219 0.50 -8.52 -27.17
CA LYS A 219 -0.86 -8.72 -26.66
C LYS A 219 -1.86 -7.72 -27.22
N GLY A 220 -1.41 -6.60 -27.78
CA GLY A 220 -2.28 -5.51 -28.20
C GLY A 220 -3.03 -4.87 -27.03
N ASP A 221 -2.36 -4.63 -25.90
CA ASP A 221 -2.93 -3.97 -24.73
C ASP A 221 -3.26 -2.51 -25.06
N ALA A 222 -4.54 -2.25 -25.31
CA ALA A 222 -5.04 -0.92 -25.64
C ALA A 222 -4.80 0.11 -24.53
N ASP A 223 -4.73 -0.32 -23.25
CA ASP A 223 -4.47 0.60 -22.15
C ASP A 223 -3.01 1.04 -22.12
N LEU A 224 -2.08 0.12 -22.44
CA LEU A 224 -0.67 0.46 -22.61
C LEU A 224 -0.49 1.46 -23.75
N LEU A 225 -1.09 1.21 -24.92
CA LEU A 225 -1.04 2.13 -26.06
C LEU A 225 -1.60 3.52 -25.72
N ARG A 226 -2.79 3.57 -25.12
CA ARG A 226 -3.40 4.85 -24.67
C ARG A 226 -2.50 5.59 -23.71
N ARG A 227 -1.80 4.86 -22.82
CA ARG A 227 -0.87 5.48 -21.88
C ARG A 227 0.33 6.08 -22.60
N ILE A 228 0.96 5.35 -23.51
CA ILE A 228 2.10 5.83 -24.31
C ILE A 228 1.71 7.10 -25.08
N TYR A 229 0.59 7.06 -25.79
CA TYR A 229 0.07 8.21 -26.53
C TYR A 229 -0.19 9.42 -25.62
N ALA A 230 -0.82 9.20 -24.46
CA ALA A 230 -1.10 10.26 -23.51
C ALA A 230 0.20 10.88 -22.92
N GLU A 231 1.21 10.07 -22.63
CA GLU A 231 2.51 10.57 -22.15
C GLU A 231 3.30 11.29 -23.24
N ALA A 232 3.29 10.81 -24.49
CA ALA A 232 3.91 11.49 -25.63
C ALA A 232 3.29 12.89 -25.83
N ARG A 233 1.95 12.98 -25.80
CA ARG A 233 1.24 14.26 -25.85
C ARG A 233 1.62 15.18 -24.68
N ARG A 234 1.69 14.67 -23.45
CA ARG A 234 2.08 15.46 -22.27
C ARG A 234 3.53 15.94 -22.34
N ALA A 235 4.42 15.15 -22.95
CA ALA A 235 5.81 15.50 -23.17
C ALA A 235 6.02 16.43 -24.38
N GLY A 236 4.97 16.74 -25.14
CA GLY A 236 5.07 17.57 -26.35
C GLY A 236 5.74 16.85 -27.53
N ARG A 237 5.71 15.52 -27.56
CA ARG A 237 6.40 14.65 -28.53
C ARG A 237 5.44 13.83 -29.37
N LEU A 238 4.29 14.41 -29.71
CA LEU A 238 3.25 13.69 -30.45
C LEU A 238 3.61 13.51 -31.94
N ASP A 239 4.38 14.44 -32.47
CA ASP A 239 5.00 14.44 -33.80
C ASP A 239 6.08 13.35 -33.95
N GLU A 240 6.65 12.87 -32.84
CA GLU A 240 7.60 11.76 -32.80
C GLU A 240 6.94 10.39 -32.52
N PHE A 241 5.61 10.33 -32.37
CA PHE A 241 4.90 9.09 -32.02
C PHE A 241 4.56 8.27 -33.27
N TYR A 242 5.11 7.05 -33.34
CA TYR A 242 4.81 6.09 -34.41
C TYR A 242 4.14 4.84 -33.83
N LEU A 243 3.05 4.41 -34.45
CA LEU A 243 2.35 3.16 -34.15
C LEU A 243 2.50 2.21 -35.33
N PHE A 244 3.01 1.01 -35.12
CA PHE A 244 2.95 -0.06 -36.13
C PHE A 244 1.99 -1.15 -35.66
N HIS A 245 0.91 -1.39 -36.41
CA HIS A 245 -0.12 -2.36 -36.04
C HIS A 245 -0.66 -3.12 -37.26
N LEU A 246 -0.50 -4.43 -37.26
CA LEU A 246 -0.86 -5.30 -38.40
C LEU A 246 -2.38 -5.37 -38.66
N GLY A 247 -3.19 -5.25 -37.61
CA GLY A 247 -4.66 -5.34 -37.71
C GLY A 247 -5.39 -4.01 -37.98
N PHE A 248 -4.68 -2.87 -37.98
CA PHE A 248 -5.27 -1.54 -38.21
C PHE A 248 -4.36 -0.72 -39.16
N PRO A 249 -4.25 -1.10 -40.44
CA PRO A 249 -3.33 -0.48 -41.38
C PRO A 249 -3.53 1.03 -41.55
N GLU A 250 -4.77 1.51 -41.39
CA GLU A 250 -5.15 2.91 -41.50
C GLU A 250 -4.61 3.79 -40.37
N LEU A 251 -4.31 3.20 -39.20
CA LEU A 251 -3.69 3.88 -38.06
C LEU A 251 -2.19 3.57 -37.93
N SER A 252 -1.69 2.62 -38.74
CA SER A 252 -0.32 2.14 -38.68
C SER A 252 0.61 2.98 -39.56
N ALA A 253 1.78 3.31 -39.01
CA ALA A 253 2.93 3.72 -39.78
C ALA A 253 3.27 2.66 -40.83
N ARG A 254 3.76 3.11 -41.98
CA ARG A 254 4.25 2.25 -43.04
C ARG A 254 5.69 1.89 -42.74
N TYR A 255 6.05 0.63 -42.99
CA TYR A 255 7.39 0.13 -42.80
C TYR A 255 7.82 -0.65 -44.05
N ASN A 256 9.00 -0.33 -44.58
CA ASN A 256 9.63 -1.06 -45.67
C ASN A 256 11.05 -1.42 -45.27
N ALA A 257 11.29 -2.69 -44.91
CA ALA A 257 12.59 -3.18 -44.46
C ALA A 257 13.68 -3.16 -45.55
N ILE A 258 13.30 -3.02 -46.82
CA ILE A 258 14.20 -3.06 -47.98
C ILE A 258 14.23 -1.74 -48.76
N GLY A 259 13.54 -0.71 -48.27
CA GLY A 259 13.55 0.62 -48.86
C GLY A 259 14.71 1.44 -48.30
N ASN A 260 15.55 1.97 -49.20
CA ASN A 260 16.55 2.98 -48.85
C ASN A 260 15.89 4.33 -48.56
#